data_AF-A0A435FVA2-F1
#
_entry.id   AF-A0A435FVA2-F1
#
_cell.length_a   1.000
_cell.length_b   1.000
_cell.length_c   1.000
_cell.angle_alpha   90.00
_cell.angle_beta   90.00
_cell.angle_gamma   90.00
#
_symmetry.space_group_name_H-M   'P 1'
#
loop_
_entity.id
_entity.type
_entity.pdbx_description
1 polymer ?
#
loop_
_entity_poly.entity_id
_entity_poly.type
_entity_poly.pdbx_seq_one_letter_code
_entity_poly.pdbx_strand_id
1 'polypeptide(L)'
;MAAITATAPYAARDRDLHNRALVRGWLYVVVFVLFALVLVGGSTRLTGSGLSITEWQPIHGVIPPLNDAEWQEEFQRYQQIPQYTEINKGMSLEDFKSIFWWEWAHRILARSVGVVFALPLLFFWATRRIERGLGLKLIGILALGGLQGAIGWWMVASGLVDRVSVSQY
;
A
#
# COMPACT_ATOMS: atom_id res chain seq x y z
N MET A 1 15.60 -36.49 -43.49
CA MET A 1 14.68 -35.53 -42.82
C MET A 1 14.78 -35.69 -41.30
N ALA A 2 15.74 -35.01 -40.65
CA ALA A 2 15.91 -35.06 -39.19
C ALA A 2 16.49 -33.73 -38.64
N ALA A 3 15.82 -32.60 -38.94
CA ALA A 3 16.23 -31.27 -38.46
C ALA A 3 15.34 -30.72 -37.33
N ILE A 4 14.36 -31.49 -36.84
CA ILE A 4 13.31 -30.99 -35.93
C ILE A 4 13.66 -31.19 -34.44
N THR A 5 14.67 -32.00 -34.11
CA THR A 5 14.87 -32.47 -32.72
C THR A 5 15.70 -31.52 -31.85
N ALA A 6 16.53 -30.65 -32.42
CA ALA A 6 17.42 -29.75 -31.65
C ALA A 6 16.80 -28.39 -31.31
N THR A 7 15.77 -27.94 -32.05
CA THR A 7 15.16 -26.60 -31.88
C THR A 7 14.12 -26.55 -30.76
N ALA A 8 13.38 -27.64 -30.52
CA ALA A 8 12.39 -27.74 -29.47
C ALA A 8 12.93 -27.52 -28.03
N PRO A 9 14.07 -28.10 -27.61
CA PRO A 9 14.63 -27.84 -26.27
C PRO A 9 15.15 -26.41 -26.11
N TYR A 10 15.63 -25.78 -27.19
CA TYR A 10 16.07 -24.37 -27.17
C TYR A 10 14.86 -23.43 -26.97
N ALA A 11 13.78 -23.64 -27.72
CA ALA A 11 12.54 -22.86 -27.61
C ALA A 11 11.88 -22.99 -26.22
N ALA A 12 11.98 -24.15 -25.57
CA ALA A 12 11.50 -24.35 -24.21
C ALA A 12 12.35 -23.56 -23.18
N ARG A 13 13.67 -23.62 -23.31
CA ARG A 13 14.60 -22.87 -22.45
C ARG A 13 14.42 -21.35 -22.60
N ASP A 14 14.28 -20.85 -23.82
CA ASP A 14 14.08 -19.41 -24.07
C ASP A 14 12.78 -18.91 -23.45
N ARG A 15 11.70 -19.69 -23.55
CA ARG A 15 10.43 -19.39 -22.90
C ARG A 15 10.56 -19.36 -21.37
N ASP A 16 11.32 -20.28 -20.78
CA ASP A 16 11.56 -20.29 -19.33
C ASP A 16 12.39 -19.07 -18.88
N LEU A 17 13.41 -18.69 -19.64
CA LEU A 17 14.20 -17.48 -19.38
C LEU A 17 13.35 -16.21 -19.50
N HIS A 18 12.48 -16.15 -20.51
CA HIS A 18 11.55 -15.04 -20.68
C HIS A 18 10.56 -14.94 -19.51
N ASN A 19 9.96 -16.07 -19.09
CA ASN A 19 9.06 -16.11 -17.94
C ASN A 19 9.76 -15.64 -16.65
N ARG A 20 11.00 -16.08 -16.42
CA ARG A 20 11.82 -15.61 -15.28
C ARG A 20 12.10 -14.12 -15.35
N ALA A 21 12.37 -13.58 -16.54
CA ALA A 21 12.59 -12.14 -16.73
C ALA A 21 11.34 -11.32 -16.41
N LEU A 22 10.15 -11.79 -16.83
CA LEU A 22 8.86 -11.15 -16.49
C LEU A 22 8.60 -11.17 -14.98
N VAL A 23 8.75 -12.34 -14.34
CA VAL A 23 8.57 -12.48 -12.88
C VAL A 23 9.56 -11.59 -12.13
N ARG A 24 10.83 -11.54 -12.56
CA ARG A 24 11.86 -10.66 -11.97
C ARG A 24 11.50 -9.18 -12.12
N GLY A 25 11.07 -8.75 -13.31
CA GLY A 25 10.63 -7.38 -13.54
C GLY A 25 9.48 -6.97 -12.61
N TRP A 26 8.48 -7.85 -12.48
CA TRP A 26 7.39 -7.66 -11.52
C TRP A 26 7.89 -7.57 -10.08
N LEU A 27 8.79 -8.46 -9.65
CA LEU A 27 9.35 -8.40 -8.29
C LEU A 27 10.13 -7.11 -8.03
N TYR A 28 10.84 -6.56 -9.02
CA TYR A 28 11.47 -5.24 -8.88
C TYR A 28 10.44 -4.12 -8.70
N VAL A 29 9.32 -4.16 -9.43
CA VAL A 29 8.22 -3.22 -9.23
C VAL A 29 7.66 -3.34 -7.81
N VAL A 30 7.43 -4.57 -7.31
CA VAL A 30 6.97 -4.80 -5.93
C VAL A 30 7.95 -4.19 -4.93
N VAL A 31 9.24 -4.46 -5.05
CA VAL A 31 10.26 -3.92 -4.14
C VAL A 31 10.29 -2.39 -4.19
N PHE A 32 10.19 -1.79 -5.38
CA PHE A 32 10.13 -0.34 -5.54
C PHE A 32 8.90 0.27 -4.83
N VAL A 33 7.72 -0.33 -5.00
CA VAL A 33 6.50 0.15 -4.34
C VAL A 33 6.62 -0.01 -2.81
N LEU A 34 7.18 -1.12 -2.32
CA LEU A 34 7.43 -1.30 -0.88
C LEU A 34 8.43 -0.28 -0.33
N PHE A 35 9.48 0.03 -1.09
CA PHE A 35 10.43 1.07 -0.73
C PHE A 35 9.75 2.44 -0.64
N ALA A 36 8.94 2.81 -1.63
CA ALA A 36 8.15 4.02 -1.60
C ALA A 36 7.18 4.03 -0.40
N LEU A 37 6.56 2.90 -0.08
CA LEU A 37 5.65 2.78 1.07
C LEU A 37 6.37 3.10 2.39
N VAL A 38 7.58 2.55 2.56
CA VAL A 38 8.40 2.82 3.75
C VAL A 38 8.81 4.29 3.82
N LEU A 39 9.21 4.90 2.71
CA LEU A 39 9.58 6.33 2.69
C LEU A 39 8.39 7.23 3.01
N VAL A 40 7.27 7.06 2.30
CA VAL A 40 6.07 7.89 2.49
C VAL A 40 5.50 7.67 3.89
N GLY A 41 5.39 6.43 4.38
CA GLY A 41 4.94 6.15 5.74
C GLY A 41 5.90 6.68 6.82
N GLY A 42 7.21 6.63 6.57
CA GLY A 42 8.21 7.27 7.41
C GLY A 42 8.03 8.78 7.47
N SER A 43 7.84 9.44 6.33
CA SER A 43 7.50 10.86 6.25
C SER A 43 6.20 11.17 6.99
N THR A 44 5.15 10.36 6.82
CA THR A 44 3.86 10.55 7.53
C THR A 44 4.04 10.54 9.04
N ARG A 45 4.90 9.66 9.55
CA ARG A 45 5.23 9.60 10.99
C ARG A 45 6.03 10.81 11.45
N LEU A 46 7.05 11.20 10.70
CA LEU A 46 7.94 12.32 11.06
C LEU A 46 7.23 13.67 10.99
N THR A 47 6.27 13.84 10.09
CA THR A 47 5.45 15.06 9.98
C THR A 47 4.27 15.08 10.95
N GLY A 48 4.05 14.02 11.73
CA GLY A 48 2.89 13.89 12.61
C GLY A 48 1.56 13.80 11.87
N SER A 49 1.56 13.47 10.58
CA SER A 49 0.34 13.43 9.76
C SER A 49 -0.52 12.19 9.96
N GLY A 50 -0.07 11.19 10.73
CA GLY A 50 -0.77 9.89 10.88
C GLY A 50 -2.15 9.89 11.56
N LEU A 51 -2.70 11.06 11.90
CA LEU A 51 -4.04 11.24 12.48
C LEU A 51 -4.84 12.35 11.77
N SER A 52 -4.39 12.81 10.60
CA SER A 52 -5.06 13.85 9.81
C SER A 52 -6.36 13.36 9.16
N ILE A 53 -6.48 12.05 8.89
CA ILE A 53 -7.67 11.39 8.33
C ILE A 53 -8.32 10.54 9.43
N THR A 54 -9.31 11.13 10.08
CA THR A 54 -9.97 10.59 11.28
C THR A 54 -11.02 9.52 10.97
N GLU A 55 -11.61 9.55 9.78
CA GLU A 55 -12.59 8.55 9.35
C GLU A 55 -11.96 7.42 8.53
N TRP A 56 -12.35 6.19 8.84
CA TRP A 56 -11.99 5.02 8.06
C TRP A 56 -13.04 4.75 6.98
N GLN A 57 -12.79 5.29 5.79
CA GLN A 57 -13.60 5.03 4.59
C GLN A 57 -12.86 4.07 3.65
N PRO A 58 -13.12 2.75 3.70
CA PRO A 58 -12.36 1.75 2.93
C PRO A 58 -12.57 1.85 1.41
N ILE A 59 -13.75 2.30 0.99
CA ILE A 59 -14.13 2.40 -0.43
C ILE A 59 -14.10 3.87 -0.88
N HIS A 60 -14.62 4.80 -0.07
CA HIS A 60 -14.68 6.23 -0.42
C HIS A 60 -13.41 7.02 -0.09
N GLY A 61 -12.55 6.54 0.81
CA GLY A 61 -11.30 7.21 1.21
C GLY A 61 -10.17 7.14 0.17
N VAL A 62 -10.48 6.75 -1.07
CA VAL A 62 -9.56 6.82 -2.21
C VAL A 62 -9.61 8.22 -2.85
N ILE A 63 -10.77 8.87 -2.81
CA ILE A 63 -10.98 10.18 -3.41
C ILE A 63 -10.71 11.23 -2.32
N PRO A 64 -9.71 12.11 -2.48
CA PRO A 64 -9.49 13.22 -1.56
C PRO A 64 -10.59 14.29 -1.72
N PRO A 65 -10.77 15.22 -0.77
CA PRO A 65 -11.69 16.33 -0.92
C PRO A 65 -11.43 17.11 -2.22
N LEU A 66 -12.47 17.31 -3.02
CA LEU A 66 -12.38 17.85 -4.37
C LEU A 66 -12.74 19.34 -4.45
N ASN A 67 -13.40 19.88 -3.42
CA ASN A 67 -13.82 21.27 -3.35
C ASN A 67 -13.56 21.88 -1.96
N ASP A 68 -13.63 23.20 -1.87
CA ASP A 68 -13.31 23.93 -0.63
C ASP A 68 -14.27 23.61 0.53
N ALA A 69 -15.53 23.27 0.25
CA ALA A 69 -16.49 22.91 1.28
C ALA A 69 -16.12 21.58 1.95
N GLU A 70 -15.76 20.56 1.17
CA GLU A 70 -15.29 19.26 1.67
C GLU A 70 -13.97 19.41 2.44
N TRP A 71 -13.04 20.23 1.95
CA TRP A 71 -11.80 20.52 2.68
C TRP A 71 -12.05 21.17 4.03
N GLN A 72 -13.01 22.10 4.11
CA GLN A 72 -13.37 22.77 5.35
C GLN A 72 -14.05 21.81 6.34
N GLU A 73 -14.87 20.88 5.85
CA GLU A 73 -15.52 19.86 6.67
C GLU A 73 -14.48 18.93 7.30
N GLU A 74 -13.55 18.39 6.52
CA GLU A 74 -12.47 17.54 7.02
C GLU A 74 -11.57 18.29 8.02
N PHE A 75 -11.27 19.57 7.75
CA PHE A 75 -10.52 20.39 8.68
C PHE A 75 -11.29 20.64 9.99
N GLN A 76 -12.60 20.90 9.94
CA GLN A 76 -13.42 21.02 11.16
C GLN A 76 -13.44 19.74 11.98
N ARG A 77 -13.45 18.56 11.34
CA ARG A 77 -13.31 17.26 12.03
C ARG A 77 -11.94 17.14 12.68
N TYR A 78 -10.88 17.53 11.98
CA TYR A 78 -9.52 17.56 12.53
C TYR A 78 -9.40 18.49 13.74
N GLN A 79 -10.08 19.64 13.73
CA GLN A 79 -10.09 20.57 14.86
C GLN A 79 -10.71 20.00 16.14
N GLN A 80 -11.53 18.95 16.03
CA GLN A 80 -12.18 18.30 17.18
C GLN A 80 -11.29 17.26 17.86
N ILE A 81 -10.19 16.81 17.21
CA ILE A 81 -9.33 15.77 17.79
C ILE A 81 -8.24 16.38 18.69
N PRO A 82 -7.77 15.62 19.71
CA PRO A 82 -6.72 16.09 20.62
C PRO A 82 -5.45 16.55 19.92
N GLN A 83 -5.09 15.96 18.78
CA GLN A 83 -3.89 16.36 18.04
C GLN A 83 -3.92 17.83 17.60
N TYR A 84 -5.09 18.34 17.17
CA TYR A 84 -5.23 19.76 16.83
C TYR A 84 -5.11 20.63 18.08
N THR A 85 -5.80 20.26 19.17
CA THR A 85 -5.84 21.08 20.38
C THR A 85 -4.50 21.14 21.12
N GLU A 86 -3.77 20.02 21.16
CA GLU A 86 -2.54 19.87 21.96
C GLU A 86 -1.26 20.16 21.16
N ILE A 87 -1.24 19.89 19.85
CA ILE A 87 -0.02 20.00 19.02
C ILE A 87 -0.17 21.07 17.94
N ASN A 88 -1.25 21.06 17.19
CA ASN A 88 -1.44 21.86 15.98
C ASN A 88 -2.40 23.04 16.16
N LYS A 89 -2.45 23.62 17.37
CA LYS A 89 -3.44 24.63 17.72
C LYS A 89 -3.24 25.89 16.90
N GLY A 90 -4.29 26.32 16.18
CA GLY A 90 -4.23 27.50 15.31
C GLY A 90 -3.63 27.23 13.94
N MET A 91 -3.43 25.96 13.57
CA MET A 91 -3.03 25.54 12.22
C MET A 91 -3.99 26.08 11.15
N SER A 92 -3.46 26.48 10.00
CA SER A 92 -4.27 26.92 8.86
C SER A 92 -4.82 25.75 8.05
N LEU A 93 -5.82 26.00 7.20
CA LEU A 93 -6.31 24.98 6.26
C LEU A 93 -5.22 24.51 5.29
N GLU A 94 -4.28 25.37 4.91
CA GLU A 94 -3.19 25.04 4.00
C GLU A 94 -2.16 24.10 4.64
N ASP A 95 -1.82 24.34 5.90
CA ASP A 95 -0.98 23.46 6.69
C ASP A 95 -1.66 22.09 6.91
N PHE A 96 -2.98 22.09 7.16
CA PHE A 96 -3.77 20.87 7.25
C PHE A 96 -3.73 20.05 5.95
N LYS A 97 -3.90 20.70 4.80
CA LYS A 97 -3.80 20.03 3.48
C LYS A 97 -2.45 19.33 3.33
N SER A 98 -1.36 19.95 3.79
CA SER A 98 -0.02 19.36 3.71
C SER A 98 0.11 18.05 4.50
N ILE A 99 -0.37 18.01 5.75
CA ILE A 99 -0.38 16.77 6.54
C ILE A 99 -1.34 15.74 5.97
N PHE A 100 -2.52 16.17 5.51
CA PHE A 100 -3.52 15.30 4.88
C PHE A 100 -2.95 14.56 3.67
N TRP A 101 -2.23 15.25 2.78
CA TRP A 101 -1.66 14.64 1.58
C TRP A 101 -0.64 13.54 1.88
N TRP A 102 0.18 13.70 2.92
CA TRP A 102 1.11 12.66 3.34
C TRP A 102 0.39 11.41 3.79
N GLU A 103 -0.63 11.55 4.63
CA GLU A 103 -1.40 10.42 5.12
C GLU A 103 -2.22 9.76 3.99
N TRP A 104 -2.89 10.56 3.16
CA TRP A 104 -3.64 10.07 2.01
C TRP A 104 -2.74 9.29 1.03
N ALA A 105 -1.59 9.85 0.67
CA ALA A 105 -0.64 9.21 -0.24
C ALA A 105 -0.13 7.89 0.34
N HIS A 106 0.22 7.86 1.62
CA HIS A 106 0.61 6.63 2.32
C HIS A 106 -0.51 5.58 2.26
N ARG A 107 -1.75 5.96 2.57
CA ARG A 107 -2.92 5.06 2.59
C ARG A 107 -3.24 4.51 1.19
N ILE A 108 -3.16 5.33 0.13
CA ILE A 108 -3.34 4.88 -1.25
C ILE A 108 -2.23 3.93 -1.67
N LEU A 109 -0.98 4.29 -1.37
CA LEU A 109 0.18 3.49 -1.71
C LEU A 109 0.11 2.11 -1.04
N ALA A 110 -0.26 2.04 0.24
CA ALA A 110 -0.45 0.80 0.99
C ALA A 110 -1.52 -0.10 0.34
N ARG A 111 -2.66 0.46 -0.09
CA ARG A 111 -3.70 -0.30 -0.81
C ARG A 111 -3.22 -0.80 -2.16
N SER A 112 -2.47 0.03 -2.89
CA SER A 112 -1.94 -0.33 -4.20
C SER A 112 -0.96 -1.52 -4.14
N VAL A 113 -0.20 -1.68 -3.05
CA VAL A 113 0.70 -2.83 -2.85
C VAL A 113 -0.06 -4.14 -2.96
N GLY A 114 -1.24 -4.24 -2.32
CA GLY A 114 -2.08 -5.44 -2.39
C GLY A 114 -2.44 -5.79 -3.83
N VAL A 115 -2.81 -4.79 -4.65
CA VAL A 115 -3.20 -4.96 -6.05
C VAL A 115 -1.98 -5.31 -6.94
N VAL A 116 -0.89 -4.54 -6.80
CA VAL A 116 0.37 -4.71 -7.56
C VAL A 116 1.03 -6.06 -7.25
N PHE A 117 0.83 -6.59 -6.05
CA PHE A 117 1.32 -7.91 -5.68
C PHE A 117 0.36 -9.03 -6.08
N ALA A 118 -0.93 -8.94 -5.71
CA ALA A 118 -1.87 -10.03 -5.89
C ALA A 118 -2.25 -10.30 -7.35
N LEU A 119 -2.49 -9.26 -8.16
CA LEU A 119 -2.93 -9.47 -9.55
C LEU A 119 -1.88 -10.18 -10.41
N PRO A 120 -0.61 -9.74 -10.46
CA PRO A 120 0.40 -10.44 -11.24
C PRO A 120 0.73 -11.82 -10.64
N LEU A 121 0.68 -11.98 -9.31
CA LEU A 121 0.83 -13.30 -8.67
C LEU A 121 -0.23 -14.28 -9.17
N LEU A 122 -1.51 -13.89 -9.17
CA LEU A 122 -2.62 -14.71 -9.69
C LEU A 122 -2.42 -15.04 -11.17
N PHE A 123 -2.05 -14.05 -11.99
CA PHE A 123 -1.79 -14.23 -13.41
C PHE A 123 -0.64 -15.21 -13.69
N PHE A 124 0.52 -15.02 -13.04
CA PHE A 124 1.68 -15.89 -13.22
C PHE A 124 1.44 -17.30 -12.68
N TRP A 125 0.62 -17.42 -11.61
CA TRP A 125 0.21 -18.71 -11.08
C TRP A 125 -0.73 -19.46 -12.03
N ALA A 126 -1.78 -18.80 -12.53
CA ALA A 126 -2.73 -19.39 -13.47
C ALA A 126 -2.07 -19.81 -14.80
N THR A 127 -1.08 -19.04 -15.26
CA THR A 127 -0.28 -19.35 -16.45
C THR A 127 0.89 -20.33 -16.19
N ARG A 128 1.03 -20.86 -14.96
CA ARG A 128 2.10 -21.78 -14.54
C ARG A 128 3.51 -21.26 -14.82
N ARG A 129 3.71 -19.94 -14.78
CA ARG A 129 5.01 -19.27 -15.01
C ARG A 129 5.87 -19.18 -13.74
N ILE A 130 5.31 -19.51 -12.58
CA ILE A 130 6.00 -19.52 -11.28
C ILE A 130 6.48 -20.93 -10.94
N GLU A 131 7.74 -21.06 -10.55
CA GLU A 131 8.30 -22.30 -10.00
C GLU A 131 7.62 -22.66 -8.67
N ARG A 132 7.31 -23.96 -8.45
CA ARG A 132 6.55 -24.42 -7.26
C ARG A 132 7.10 -23.91 -5.93
N GLY A 133 8.43 -23.87 -5.76
CA GLY A 133 9.07 -23.38 -4.54
C GLY A 133 8.94 -21.87 -4.32
N LEU A 134 8.90 -21.09 -5.40
CA LEU A 134 8.70 -19.64 -5.34
C LEU A 134 7.22 -19.30 -5.08
N GLY A 135 6.29 -20.04 -5.67
CA GLY A 135 4.85 -19.82 -5.51
C GLY A 135 4.39 -19.89 -4.04
N LEU A 136 4.83 -20.90 -3.29
CA LEU A 136 4.48 -21.03 -1.86
C LEU A 136 5.00 -19.85 -1.02
N LYS A 137 6.22 -19.37 -1.30
CA LYS A 137 6.80 -18.21 -0.62
C LYS A 137 5.99 -16.94 -0.90
N LEU A 138 5.62 -16.71 -2.16
CA LEU A 138 4.82 -15.54 -2.57
C LEU A 138 3.42 -15.55 -1.96
N ILE A 139 2.78 -16.73 -1.86
CA ILE A 139 1.50 -16.88 -1.16
C ILE A 139 1.66 -16.57 0.34
N GLY A 140 2.74 -17.05 0.96
CA GLY A 140 3.06 -16.71 2.35
C GLY A 140 3.22 -15.20 2.57
N ILE A 141 3.91 -14.51 1.65
CA ILE A 141 4.04 -13.04 1.68
C ILE A 141 2.68 -12.36 1.53
N LEU A 142 1.83 -12.82 0.60
CA LEU A 142 0.47 -12.28 0.43
C LEU A 142 -0.35 -12.45 1.71
N ALA A 143 -0.28 -13.62 2.36
CA ALA A 143 -0.99 -13.89 3.60
C ALA A 143 -0.49 -12.99 4.75
N LEU A 144 0.82 -12.78 4.87
CA LEU A 144 1.40 -11.86 5.85
C LEU A 144 0.96 -10.40 5.58
N GLY A 145 0.96 -9.96 4.32
CA GLY A 145 0.46 -8.63 3.95
C GLY A 145 -1.03 -8.46 4.26
N GLY A 146 -1.84 -9.50 3.99
CA GLY A 146 -3.26 -9.53 4.36
C GLY A 146 -3.47 -9.45 5.87
N LEU A 147 -2.66 -10.16 6.65
CA LEU A 147 -2.66 -10.08 8.11
C LEU A 147 -2.27 -8.68 8.60
N GLN A 148 -1.27 -8.03 8.00
CA GLN A 148 -0.90 -6.64 8.33
C GLN A 148 -2.07 -5.68 8.07
N GLY A 149 -2.77 -5.83 6.94
CA GLY A 149 -3.97 -5.06 6.64
C GLY A 149 -5.10 -5.30 7.67
N ALA A 150 -5.31 -6.56 8.06
CA ALA A 150 -6.31 -6.92 9.07
C ALA A 150 -5.97 -6.35 10.46
N ILE A 151 -4.69 -6.37 10.86
CA ILE A 151 -4.21 -5.74 12.10
C ILE A 151 -4.44 -4.22 12.04
N GLY A 152 -4.08 -3.58 10.93
CA GLY A 152 -4.30 -2.14 10.74
C GLY A 152 -5.78 -1.75 10.83
N TRP A 153 -6.67 -2.55 10.25
CA TRP A 153 -8.11 -2.36 10.40
C TRP A 153 -8.57 -2.53 11.86
N TRP A 154 -8.11 -3.60 12.53
CA TRP A 154 -8.48 -3.86 13.91
C TRP A 154 -8.03 -2.74 14.86
N MET A 155 -6.84 -2.16 14.65
CA MET A 155 -6.36 -1.02 15.44
C MET A 155 -7.30 0.20 15.34
N VAL A 156 -7.85 0.48 14.16
CA VAL A 156 -8.77 1.61 13.98
C VAL A 156 -10.15 1.28 14.56
N ALA A 157 -10.66 0.07 14.33
CA ALA A 157 -11.95 -0.37 14.85
C ALA A 157 -11.96 -0.47 16.39
N SER A 158 -10.83 -0.80 17.02
CA SER A 158 -10.71 -0.97 18.48
C SER A 158 -10.25 0.30 19.22
N GLY A 159 -9.70 1.30 18.54
CA GLY A 159 -8.81 2.28 19.16
C GLY A 159 -9.24 3.75 19.17
N LEU A 160 -10.37 4.14 18.56
CA LEU A 160 -10.76 5.55 18.46
C LEU A 160 -11.42 6.14 19.71
N VAL A 161 -11.49 5.43 20.84
CA VAL A 161 -12.12 5.95 22.07
C VAL A 161 -11.14 6.71 22.98
N ASP A 162 -9.81 6.46 22.94
CA ASP A 162 -8.90 6.94 24.01
C ASP A 162 -7.45 7.35 23.61
N ARG A 163 -7.09 7.59 22.34
CA ARG A 163 -5.66 7.82 21.96
C ARG A 163 -5.36 9.12 21.21
N VAL A 164 -4.38 9.87 21.73
CA VAL A 164 -3.84 11.14 21.20
C VAL A 164 -2.72 10.93 20.17
N SER A 165 -2.18 9.70 20.07
CA SER A 165 -1.14 9.33 19.11
C SER A 165 -1.13 7.82 18.84
N VAL A 166 -0.64 7.41 17.66
CA VAL A 166 -0.32 6.01 17.39
C VAL A 166 0.95 5.64 18.17
N SER A 167 0.77 4.75 19.15
CA SER A 167 1.80 4.25 20.08
C SER A 167 3.06 3.74 19.38
N GLN A 168 4.23 4.06 19.95
CA GLN A 168 5.58 3.78 19.44
C GLN A 168 6.14 2.39 19.80
N TYR A 169 5.29 1.40 20.08
CA TYR A 169 5.76 0.06 20.47
C TYR A 169 6.14 -0.78 19.25
#